data_AF-A0AAU3R250-F1
#
_entry.id   AF-A0AAU3R250-F1
#
_cell.length_a   1.000
_cell.length_b   1.000
_cell.length_c   1.000
_cell.angle_alpha   90.00
_cell.angle_beta   90.00
_cell.angle_gamma   90.00
#
_symmetry.space_group_name_H-M   'P 1'
#
loop_
_entity.id
_entity.type
_entity.pdbx_description
1 polymer ?
#
loop_
_entity_poly.entity_id
_entity_poly.type
_entity_poly.pdbx_seq_one_letter_code
_entity_poly.pdbx_strand_id
1 'polypeptide(L)'
;MPIAPFRRIWMNIWAQASASDSAALTEALTKALSPYGEVLVTAKGPYWRTPEMLEYQVSLVPSGTTADCLHALGCVQDPDGLWRDWEQPADGGVFLHPAVYGVQVGEEEASAPPLFRAGDIVVIRDCADARAEGLAGAEAVVHSAGYNSDQPDPLLRCWYHYVMPEGRDTLEPFDENDLQATGRRVPATGQQPAHLSVSAEGVITESFAP
;
A
#
# COMPACT_ATOMS: atom_id res chain seq x y z
N MET A 1 -22.58 -8.48 4.70
CA MET A 1 -22.02 -7.56 5.72
C MET A 1 -22.13 -6.14 5.18
N PRO A 2 -22.26 -5.10 6.03
CA PRO A 2 -22.07 -3.74 5.58
C PRO A 2 -20.64 -3.58 5.06
N ILE A 3 -20.48 -2.88 3.93
CA ILE A 3 -19.18 -2.65 3.30
C ILE A 3 -18.38 -1.68 4.17
N ALA A 4 -17.09 -1.94 4.38
CA ALA A 4 -16.21 -1.06 5.14
C ALA A 4 -16.10 0.32 4.47
N PRO A 5 -16.13 1.43 5.24
CA PRO A 5 -15.98 2.79 4.71
C PRO A 5 -14.64 3.00 3.98
N PHE A 6 -13.56 2.45 4.54
CA PHE A 6 -12.26 2.41 3.88
C PHE A 6 -12.04 1.02 3.28
N ARG A 7 -11.68 1.00 2.01
CA ARG A 7 -11.40 -0.20 1.23
C ARG A 7 -10.34 0.09 0.19
N ARG A 8 -9.30 -0.73 0.15
CA ARG A 8 -8.20 -0.60 -0.79
C ARG A 8 -7.68 -1.97 -1.18
N ILE A 9 -7.44 -2.16 -2.46
CA ILE A 9 -6.54 -3.18 -2.98
C ILE A 9 -5.26 -2.46 -3.37
N TRP A 10 -4.15 -2.84 -2.76
CA TRP A 10 -2.84 -2.36 -3.17
C TRP A 10 -2.16 -3.42 -4.03
N MET A 11 -1.42 -2.99 -5.05
CA MET A 11 -0.61 -3.89 -5.88
C MET A 11 0.78 -3.31 -6.10
N ASN A 12 1.80 -4.16 -6.03
CA ASN A 12 3.11 -3.88 -6.61
C ASN A 12 3.24 -4.72 -7.88
N ILE A 13 3.45 -4.08 -9.03
CA ILE A 13 3.51 -4.73 -10.33
C ILE A 13 4.94 -4.57 -10.87
N TRP A 14 5.54 -5.68 -11.31
CA TRP A 14 6.82 -5.67 -12.02
C TRP A 14 6.60 -6.01 -13.48
N ALA A 15 7.13 -5.17 -14.38
CA ALA A 15 6.93 -5.33 -15.80
C ALA A 15 8.25 -5.29 -16.58
N GLN A 16 8.38 -6.17 -17.56
CA GLN A 16 9.46 -6.17 -18.54
C GLN A 16 9.18 -5.08 -19.58
N ALA A 17 9.61 -3.86 -19.27
CA ALA A 17 9.39 -2.68 -20.12
C ALA A 17 10.57 -1.71 -19.99
N SER A 18 10.84 -0.95 -21.06
CA SER A 18 11.85 0.10 -20.99
C SER A 18 11.30 1.34 -20.29
N ALA A 19 12.19 2.20 -19.75
CA ALA A 19 11.76 3.46 -19.14
C ALA A 19 10.94 4.35 -20.09
N SER A 20 11.21 4.31 -21.40
CA SER A 20 10.43 5.02 -22.42
C SER A 20 8.99 4.53 -22.56
N ASP A 21 8.70 3.28 -22.18
CA ASP A 21 7.36 2.69 -22.26
C ASP A 21 6.52 2.98 -21.01
N SER A 22 7.11 3.59 -19.97
CA SER A 22 6.51 3.68 -18.64
C SER A 22 5.17 4.42 -18.62
N ALA A 23 5.06 5.52 -19.37
CA ALA A 23 3.81 6.27 -19.44
C ALA A 23 2.70 5.49 -20.15
N ALA A 24 3.02 4.81 -21.26
CA ALA A 24 2.07 3.99 -22.00
C ALA A 24 1.58 2.79 -21.16
N LEU A 25 2.50 2.16 -20.42
CA LEU A 25 2.15 1.06 -19.53
C LEU A 25 1.30 1.54 -18.34
N THR A 26 1.59 2.73 -17.78
CA THR A 26 0.76 3.37 -16.75
C THR A 26 -0.68 3.55 -17.22
N GLU A 27 -0.87 4.08 -18.43
CA GLU A 27 -2.20 4.25 -19.05
C GLU A 27 -2.89 2.90 -19.29
N ALA A 28 -2.17 1.92 -19.80
CA ALA A 28 -2.70 0.58 -20.04
C ALA A 28 -3.19 -0.09 -18.75
N LEU A 29 -2.39 -0.05 -17.68
CA LEU A 29 -2.76 -0.58 -16.36
C LEU A 29 -3.97 0.16 -15.77
N THR A 30 -3.98 1.49 -15.84
CA THR A 30 -5.11 2.33 -15.38
C THR A 30 -6.39 1.93 -16.12
N LYS A 31 -6.33 1.82 -17.45
CA LYS A 31 -7.48 1.43 -18.26
C LYS A 31 -7.96 0.01 -17.92
N ALA A 32 -7.04 -0.93 -17.77
CA ALA A 32 -7.37 -2.33 -17.50
C ALA A 32 -8.01 -2.54 -16.12
N LEU A 33 -7.60 -1.75 -15.12
CA LEU A 33 -8.09 -1.85 -13.74
C LEU A 33 -9.33 -0.98 -13.46
N SER A 34 -9.58 0.06 -14.26
CA SER A 34 -10.73 0.95 -14.10
C SER A 34 -12.13 0.27 -14.06
N PRO A 35 -12.38 -0.89 -14.69
CA PRO A 35 -13.67 -1.58 -14.55
C PRO A 35 -13.93 -2.13 -13.14
N TYR A 36 -12.89 -2.30 -12.32
CA TYR A 36 -12.97 -2.89 -10.99
C TYR A 36 -13.17 -1.83 -9.88
N GLY A 37 -12.90 -0.57 -10.19
CA GLY A 37 -13.02 0.52 -9.26
C GLY A 37 -12.16 1.71 -9.67
N GLU A 38 -12.03 2.65 -8.73
CA GLU A 38 -11.16 3.78 -8.93
C GLU A 38 -9.71 3.39 -8.74
N VAL A 39 -8.86 3.74 -9.70
CA VAL A 39 -7.49 3.27 -9.73
C VAL A 39 -6.52 4.43 -9.88
N LEU A 40 -5.44 4.34 -9.11
CA LEU A 40 -4.23 5.09 -9.31
C LEU A 40 -3.07 4.13 -9.60
N VAL A 41 -2.35 4.41 -10.68
CA VAL A 41 -1.09 3.72 -11.01
C VAL A 41 0.07 4.72 -10.92
N THR A 42 1.08 4.37 -10.13
CA THR A 42 2.29 5.17 -9.93
C THR A 42 3.52 4.39 -10.39
N ALA A 43 4.23 4.89 -11.39
CA ALA A 43 5.52 4.35 -11.80
C ALA A 43 6.60 4.68 -10.76
N LYS A 44 7.35 3.69 -10.30
CA LYS A 44 8.48 3.86 -9.36
C LYS A 44 9.84 3.86 -10.05
N GLY A 45 9.90 3.37 -11.28
CA GLY A 45 11.14 3.23 -12.04
C GLY A 45 11.69 1.80 -11.94
N PRO A 46 13.01 1.61 -12.09
CA PRO A 46 13.62 0.28 -12.07
C PRO A 46 13.36 -0.48 -10.76
N TYR A 47 12.97 -1.75 -10.87
CA TYR A 47 12.81 -2.63 -9.71
C TYR A 47 14.18 -3.00 -9.12
N TRP A 48 14.37 -2.79 -7.83
CA TRP A 48 15.70 -2.86 -7.21
C TRP A 48 16.37 -4.25 -7.27
N ARG A 49 15.59 -5.35 -7.27
CA ARG A 49 16.15 -6.71 -7.40
C ARG A 49 16.47 -7.08 -8.85
N THR A 50 15.74 -6.51 -9.81
CA THR A 50 15.88 -6.80 -11.24
C THR A 50 15.72 -5.49 -12.00
N PRO A 51 16.79 -4.66 -12.09
CA PRO A 51 16.73 -3.30 -12.62
C PRO A 51 16.26 -3.21 -14.09
N GLU A 52 16.24 -4.32 -14.81
CA GLU A 52 15.70 -4.43 -16.17
C GLU A 52 14.16 -4.38 -16.20
N MET A 53 13.49 -4.53 -15.06
CA MET A 53 12.05 -4.40 -14.91
C MET A 53 11.67 -3.04 -14.34
N LEU A 54 10.47 -2.57 -14.69
CA LEU A 54 9.84 -1.42 -14.04
C LEU A 54 8.92 -1.88 -12.93
N GLU A 55 8.98 -1.18 -11.80
CA GLU A 55 8.07 -1.32 -10.68
C GLU A 55 6.96 -0.26 -10.75
N TYR A 56 5.73 -0.69 -10.52
CA TYR A 56 4.56 0.16 -10.38
C TYR A 56 3.88 -0.13 -9.06
N GLN A 57 3.43 0.93 -8.38
CA GLN A 57 2.49 0.82 -7.27
C GLN A 57 1.09 1.16 -7.76
N VAL A 58 0.12 0.35 -7.37
CA VAL A 58 -1.28 0.55 -7.69
C VAL A 58 -2.08 0.65 -6.40
N SER A 59 -2.98 1.64 -6.35
CA SER A 59 -4.02 1.73 -5.35
C SER A 59 -5.38 1.67 -6.06
N LEU A 60 -6.16 0.64 -5.76
CA LEU A 60 -7.49 0.41 -6.33
C LEU A 60 -8.53 0.46 -5.21
N VAL A 61 -9.49 1.38 -5.30
CA VAL A 61 -10.67 1.43 -4.42
C VAL A 61 -11.78 0.66 -5.12
N PRO A 62 -12.16 -0.54 -4.63
CA PRO A 62 -13.14 -1.36 -5.32
C PRO A 62 -14.55 -0.77 -5.18
N SER A 63 -15.37 -0.96 -6.22
CA SER A 63 -16.80 -0.59 -6.16
C SER A 63 -17.60 -1.46 -5.16
N GLY A 64 -17.15 -2.71 -4.97
CA GLY A 64 -17.72 -3.70 -4.04
C GLY A 64 -16.87 -3.93 -2.78
N THR A 65 -16.86 -5.16 -2.28
CA THR A 65 -15.90 -5.60 -1.25
C THR A 65 -14.52 -5.81 -1.88
N THR A 66 -13.45 -5.74 -1.08
CA THR A 66 -12.11 -6.05 -1.58
C THR A 66 -12.00 -7.50 -2.02
N ALA A 67 -12.62 -8.44 -1.28
CA ALA A 67 -12.61 -9.86 -1.61
C ALA A 67 -13.27 -10.16 -2.97
N ASP A 68 -14.43 -9.55 -3.25
CA ASP A 68 -15.11 -9.72 -4.55
C ASP A 68 -14.25 -9.17 -5.70
N CYS A 69 -13.59 -8.04 -5.47
CA CYS A 69 -12.73 -7.43 -6.46
C CYS A 69 -11.46 -8.26 -6.70
N LEU A 70 -10.82 -8.80 -5.65
CA LEU A 70 -9.68 -9.71 -5.78
C LEU A 70 -10.06 -10.99 -6.54
N HIS A 71 -11.23 -11.57 -6.25
CA HIS A 71 -11.74 -12.70 -7.04
C HIS A 71 -11.98 -12.32 -8.51
N ALA A 72 -12.52 -11.13 -8.78
CA ALA A 72 -12.75 -10.65 -10.14
C ALA A 72 -11.44 -10.35 -10.90
N LEU A 73 -10.37 -10.03 -10.17
CA LEU A 73 -9.00 -9.94 -10.66
C LEU A 73 -8.32 -11.32 -10.77
N GLY A 74 -9.02 -12.41 -10.50
CA GLY A 74 -8.48 -13.76 -10.61
C GLY A 74 -7.50 -14.14 -9.50
N CYS A 75 -7.40 -13.36 -8.42
CA CYS A 75 -6.63 -13.74 -7.25
C CYS A 75 -7.28 -14.97 -6.60
N VAL A 76 -6.45 -15.90 -6.12
CA VAL A 76 -6.89 -17.11 -5.44
C VAL A 76 -6.44 -17.06 -3.99
N GLN A 77 -7.40 -17.20 -3.07
CA GLN A 77 -7.11 -17.29 -1.66
C GLN A 77 -6.56 -18.69 -1.33
N ASP A 78 -5.48 -18.74 -0.55
CA ASP A 78 -4.94 -19.95 0.07
C ASP A 78 -5.98 -20.53 1.06
N PRO A 79 -5.98 -21.85 1.33
CA PRO A 79 -6.85 -22.48 2.33
C PRO A 79 -6.71 -21.88 3.74
N ASP A 80 -5.59 -21.23 4.03
CA ASP A 80 -5.32 -20.53 5.29
C ASP A 80 -5.90 -19.10 5.31
N GLY A 81 -6.67 -18.69 4.30
CA GLY A 81 -7.29 -17.36 4.22
C GLY A 81 -6.32 -16.24 3.84
N LEU A 82 -5.04 -16.54 3.68
CA LEU A 82 -4.05 -15.65 3.08
C LEU A 82 -4.20 -15.69 1.56
N TRP A 83 -3.90 -14.61 0.85
CA TRP A 83 -3.85 -14.67 -0.62
C TRP A 83 -2.57 -15.40 -1.05
N ARG A 84 -2.68 -16.44 -1.90
CA ARG A 84 -1.54 -17.28 -2.34
C ARG A 84 -0.50 -16.41 -3.05
N ASP A 85 0.70 -16.41 -2.49
CA ASP A 85 1.97 -16.02 -3.11
C ASP A 85 2.14 -14.52 -3.44
N TRP A 86 3.01 -13.91 -2.65
CA TRP A 86 3.43 -12.51 -2.63
C TRP A 86 4.17 -12.06 -3.92
N GLU A 87 4.45 -12.99 -4.83
CA GLU A 87 5.04 -12.73 -6.15
C GLU A 87 4.54 -13.82 -7.11
N GLN A 88 3.45 -13.60 -7.86
CA GLN A 88 3.06 -14.54 -8.92
C GLN A 88 3.62 -14.07 -10.26
N PRO A 89 4.27 -14.94 -11.05
CA PRO A 89 4.49 -14.67 -12.46
C PRO A 89 3.11 -14.52 -13.13
N ALA A 90 2.75 -13.30 -13.48
CA ALA A 90 1.60 -13.06 -14.34
C ALA A 90 2.12 -13.18 -15.77
N ASP A 91 1.48 -14.00 -16.60
CA ASP A 91 1.74 -14.04 -18.05
C ASP A 91 1.12 -12.83 -18.77
N GLY A 92 0.99 -11.70 -18.06
CA GLY A 92 0.11 -10.60 -18.44
C GLY A 92 -1.30 -11.11 -18.75
N GLY A 93 -1.84 -11.99 -17.87
CA GLY A 93 -3.14 -12.64 -18.02
C GLY A 93 -4.27 -11.67 -18.37
N VAL A 94 -5.47 -12.17 -18.66
CA VAL A 94 -6.55 -11.45 -19.38
C VAL A 94 -6.81 -9.97 -18.98
N PHE A 95 -6.56 -9.60 -17.73
CA PHE A 95 -6.77 -8.25 -17.20
C PHE A 95 -5.49 -7.40 -17.02
N LEU A 96 -4.28 -7.94 -17.25
CA LEU A 96 -3.01 -7.22 -17.14
C LEU A 96 -2.33 -7.09 -18.51
N HIS A 97 -1.41 -6.13 -18.61
CA HIS A 97 -0.66 -5.92 -19.84
C HIS A 97 0.34 -7.08 -20.07
N PRO A 98 0.59 -7.55 -21.31
CA PRO A 98 1.53 -8.64 -21.61
C PRO A 98 2.97 -8.44 -21.11
N ALA A 99 3.34 -7.19 -20.83
CA ALA A 99 4.64 -6.84 -20.28
C ALA A 99 4.74 -7.08 -18.77
N VAL A 100 3.61 -7.25 -18.06
CA VAL A 100 3.62 -7.53 -16.63
C VAL A 100 4.20 -8.92 -16.43
N TYR A 101 5.29 -8.98 -15.67
CA TYR A 101 5.98 -10.20 -15.30
C TYR A 101 5.42 -10.77 -14.00
N GLY A 102 5.06 -9.92 -13.05
CA GLY A 102 4.44 -10.37 -11.82
C GLY A 102 3.75 -9.28 -11.04
N VAL A 103 2.95 -9.73 -10.08
CA VAL A 103 2.17 -8.86 -9.20
C VAL A 103 2.20 -9.38 -7.78
N GLN A 104 2.41 -8.47 -6.84
CA GLN A 104 2.07 -8.61 -5.45
C GLN A 104 0.76 -7.87 -5.22
N VAL A 105 -0.16 -8.44 -4.45
CA VAL A 105 -1.45 -7.82 -4.16
C VAL A 105 -1.85 -8.06 -2.71
N GLY A 106 -2.53 -7.09 -2.11
CA GLY A 106 -3.19 -7.25 -0.83
C GLY A 106 -4.45 -6.38 -0.74
N GLU A 107 -5.29 -6.70 0.23
CA GLU A 107 -6.51 -5.96 0.53
C GLU A 107 -6.47 -5.35 1.93
N GLU A 108 -7.21 -4.27 2.08
CA GLU A 108 -7.41 -3.57 3.34
C GLU A 108 -8.86 -3.10 3.40
N GLU A 109 -9.59 -3.53 4.43
CA GLU A 109 -10.92 -3.03 4.77
C GLU A 109 -10.91 -2.54 6.22
N ALA A 110 -11.23 -1.26 6.42
CA ALA A 110 -11.19 -0.61 7.73
C ALA A 110 -12.34 0.39 7.90
N SER A 111 -12.59 0.77 9.15
CA SER A 111 -13.56 1.83 9.48
C SER A 111 -13.09 3.22 9.06
N ALA A 112 -11.78 3.42 8.92
CA ALA A 112 -11.13 4.66 8.51
C ALA A 112 -9.77 4.38 7.82
N PRO A 113 -9.27 5.29 6.95
CA PRO A 113 -7.91 5.21 6.40
C PRO A 113 -6.83 5.36 7.49
N PRO A 114 -5.56 4.99 7.19
CA PRO A 114 -4.45 5.25 8.11
C PRO A 114 -4.22 6.75 8.27
N LEU A 115 -3.83 7.17 9.46
CA LEU A 115 -3.50 8.55 9.81
C LEU A 115 -2.14 9.00 9.24
N PHE A 116 -1.20 8.07 9.15
CA PHE A 116 0.15 8.34 8.67
C PHE A 116 0.40 7.71 7.29
N ARG A 117 1.40 8.26 6.61
CA ARG A 117 1.81 7.87 5.25
C ARG A 117 3.31 7.80 5.16
N ALA A 118 3.81 7.08 4.17
CA ALA A 118 5.25 7.01 3.92
C ALA A 118 5.88 8.40 3.79
N GLY A 119 7.07 8.57 4.37
CA GLY A 119 7.80 9.83 4.43
C GLY A 119 7.34 10.78 5.53
N ASP A 120 6.22 10.53 6.22
CA ASP A 120 5.89 11.29 7.43
C ASP A 120 6.94 11.05 8.51
N ILE A 121 7.28 12.12 9.23
CA ILE A 121 8.11 12.03 10.44
C ILE A 121 7.16 11.98 11.63
N VAL A 122 7.27 10.91 12.42
CA VAL A 122 6.48 10.66 13.62
C VAL A 122 7.40 10.59 14.83
N VAL A 123 6.84 10.79 16.02
CA VAL A 123 7.49 10.47 17.29
C VAL A 123 6.88 9.17 17.81
N ILE A 124 7.74 8.21 18.17
CA ILE A 124 7.34 6.97 18.83
C ILE A 124 6.96 7.32 20.27
N ARG A 125 5.72 7.07 20.67
CA ARG A 125 5.23 7.36 22.02
C ARG A 125 5.87 6.42 23.04
N ASP A 126 5.79 6.82 24.30
CA ASP A 126 6.20 5.97 25.42
C ASP A 126 5.18 4.84 25.64
N CYS A 127 5.35 3.74 24.90
CA CYS A 127 4.63 2.48 25.09
C CYS A 127 5.57 1.38 25.60
N ALA A 128 5.03 0.18 25.90
CA ALA A 128 5.83 -0.92 26.42
C ALA A 128 6.92 -1.37 25.43
N ASP A 129 6.56 -1.53 24.16
CA ASP A 129 7.48 -2.00 23.11
C ASP A 129 8.55 -0.94 22.81
N ALA A 130 8.17 0.33 22.72
CA ALA A 130 9.12 1.43 22.55
C ALA A 130 10.13 1.50 23.70
N ARG A 131 9.72 1.23 24.94
CA ARG A 131 10.66 1.19 26.08
C ARG A 131 11.59 -0.02 26.03
N ALA A 132 11.09 -1.18 25.64
CA ALA A 132 11.90 -2.39 25.51
C ALA A 132 13.04 -2.19 24.50
N GLU A 133 12.77 -1.49 23.40
CA GLU A 133 13.72 -1.22 22.32
C GLU A 133 14.54 0.08 22.50
N GLY A 134 14.26 0.85 23.56
CA GLY A 134 14.92 2.14 23.81
C GLY A 134 14.57 3.22 22.77
N LEU A 135 13.36 3.14 22.19
CA LEU A 135 12.85 4.01 21.13
C LEU A 135 11.78 5.01 21.62
N ALA A 136 11.39 4.96 22.89
CA ALA A 136 10.42 5.90 23.45
C ALA A 136 10.89 7.36 23.27
N GLY A 137 10.09 8.16 22.56
CA GLY A 137 10.38 9.55 22.22
C GLY A 137 11.27 9.76 20.99
N ALA A 138 11.75 8.68 20.34
CA ALA A 138 12.55 8.80 19.12
C ALA A 138 11.70 9.28 17.93
N GLU A 139 12.32 10.06 17.05
CA GLU A 139 11.74 10.36 15.74
C GLU A 139 11.94 9.17 14.80
N ALA A 140 10.96 8.93 13.94
CA ALA A 140 11.03 7.89 12.94
C ALA A 140 10.36 8.35 11.64
N VAL A 141 10.85 7.83 10.51
CA VAL A 141 10.24 8.05 9.20
C VAL A 141 9.31 6.89 8.91
N VAL A 142 8.04 7.16 8.59
CA VAL A 142 7.09 6.13 8.18
C VAL A 142 7.49 5.60 6.80
N HIS A 143 7.50 4.29 6.61
CA HIS A 143 7.81 3.65 5.32
C HIS A 143 6.57 3.03 4.67
N SER A 144 5.77 2.32 5.45
CA SER A 144 4.55 1.69 4.97
C SER A 144 3.55 1.53 6.10
N ALA A 145 2.28 1.41 5.72
CA ALA A 145 1.19 1.07 6.62
C ALA A 145 0.72 -0.35 6.33
N GLY A 146 0.21 -1.04 7.35
CA GLY A 146 -0.54 -2.27 7.24
C GLY A 146 -1.77 -2.23 8.16
N TYR A 147 -2.72 -3.11 7.89
CA TYR A 147 -3.92 -3.27 8.72
C TYR A 147 -4.01 -4.72 9.18
N ASN A 148 -4.14 -4.92 10.50
CA ASN A 148 -4.20 -6.26 11.10
C ASN A 148 -5.63 -6.85 11.00
N SER A 149 -6.13 -7.04 9.78
CA SER A 149 -7.48 -7.57 9.53
C SER A 149 -7.70 -8.98 10.09
N ASP A 150 -6.62 -9.73 10.32
CA ASP A 150 -6.58 -11.07 10.90
C ASP A 150 -6.81 -11.09 12.42
N GLN A 151 -6.71 -9.94 13.10
CA GLN A 151 -7.03 -9.80 14.51
C GLN A 151 -8.49 -10.26 14.77
N PRO A 152 -8.69 -11.33 15.58
CA PRO A 152 -10.01 -11.91 15.80
C PRO A 152 -11.00 -10.98 16.49
N ASP A 153 -10.52 -10.09 17.38
CA ASP A 153 -11.36 -9.07 18.01
C ASP A 153 -11.42 -7.82 17.10
N PRO A 154 -12.59 -7.50 16.50
CA PRO A 154 -12.71 -6.33 15.64
C PRO A 154 -12.40 -5.01 16.34
N LEU A 155 -12.50 -4.94 17.66
CA LEU A 155 -12.19 -3.74 18.44
C LEU A 155 -10.68 -3.52 18.61
N LEU A 156 -9.88 -4.56 18.40
CA LEU A 156 -8.41 -4.52 18.46
C LEU A 156 -7.77 -4.36 17.08
N ARG A 157 -8.58 -4.32 16.01
CA ARG A 157 -8.09 -4.04 14.67
C ARG A 157 -7.64 -2.59 14.57
N CYS A 158 -6.41 -2.38 14.15
CA CYS A 158 -5.76 -1.09 14.04
C CYS A 158 -4.86 -1.03 12.81
N TRP A 159 -4.59 0.19 12.38
CA TRP A 159 -3.46 0.44 11.51
C TRP A 159 -2.17 0.28 12.31
N TYR A 160 -1.16 -0.27 11.67
CA TYR A 160 0.21 -0.25 12.15
C TYR A 160 1.12 0.26 11.03
N HIS A 161 2.28 0.76 11.40
CA HIS A 161 3.24 1.35 10.48
C HIS A 161 4.61 0.74 10.69
N TYR A 162 5.28 0.40 9.59
CA TYR A 162 6.71 0.17 9.60
C TYR A 162 7.41 1.52 9.53
N VAL A 163 8.19 1.84 10.55
CA VAL A 163 8.92 3.09 10.66
C VAL A 163 10.42 2.83 10.72
N MET A 164 11.23 3.76 10.23
CA MET A 164 12.68 3.76 10.36
C MET A 164 13.07 4.77 11.45
N PRO A 165 13.39 4.34 12.68
CA PRO A 165 13.80 5.24 13.75
C PRO A 165 15.14 5.92 13.44
N GLU A 166 15.32 7.14 13.95
CA GLU A 166 16.59 7.86 13.80
C GLU A 166 17.75 7.05 14.37
N GLY A 167 18.83 6.91 13.58
CA GLY A 167 20.03 6.18 13.99
C GLY A 167 19.91 4.65 13.93
N ARG A 168 18.80 4.11 13.40
CA ARG A 168 18.64 2.68 13.09
C ARG A 168 18.74 2.44 11.59
N ASP A 169 19.00 1.19 11.23
CA ASP A 169 19.04 0.66 9.86
C ASP A 169 17.94 -0.39 9.60
N THR A 170 17.10 -0.66 10.60
CA THR A 170 15.98 -1.61 10.56
C THR A 170 14.63 -0.89 10.66
N LEU A 171 13.64 -1.45 9.96
CA LEU A 171 12.24 -1.04 10.10
C LEU A 171 11.63 -1.70 11.33
N GLU A 172 10.95 -0.90 12.14
CA GLU A 172 10.26 -1.34 13.35
C GLU A 172 8.74 -1.16 13.18
N PRO A 173 7.92 -2.18 13.48
CA PRO A 173 6.47 -2.05 13.45
C PRO A 173 5.96 -1.37 14.72
N PHE A 174 5.08 -0.37 14.56
CA PHE A 174 4.34 0.24 15.67
C PHE A 174 2.87 0.41 15.31
N ASP A 175 1.99 0.19 16.29
CA ASP A 175 0.58 0.54 16.15
C ASP A 175 0.43 2.05 15.90
N GLU A 176 -0.57 2.42 15.10
CA GLU A 176 -0.83 3.82 14.77
C GLU A 176 -1.11 4.68 16.02
N ASN A 177 -1.67 4.07 17.07
CA ASN A 177 -1.92 4.73 18.35
C ASN A 177 -0.64 5.00 19.16
N ASP A 178 0.45 4.31 18.87
CA ASP A 178 1.76 4.48 19.50
C ASP A 178 2.63 5.51 18.76
N LEU A 179 2.09 6.13 17.71
CA LEU A 179 2.77 7.16 16.93
C LEU A 179 2.12 8.52 17.14
N GLN A 180 2.95 9.56 17.11
CA GLN A 180 2.52 10.94 17.19
C GLN A 180 2.99 11.73 15.96
N ALA A 181 2.06 12.43 15.32
CA ALA A 181 2.38 13.32 14.21
C ALA A 181 3.33 14.44 14.64
N THR A 182 4.39 14.67 13.87
CA THR A 182 5.20 15.89 14.00
C THR A 182 4.78 16.99 13.02
N GLY A 183 3.98 16.65 12.01
CA GLY A 183 3.62 17.52 10.89
C GLY A 183 4.75 17.73 9.86
N ARG A 184 5.93 17.15 10.08
CA ARG A 184 7.06 17.19 9.14
C ARG A 184 7.10 15.94 8.27
N ARG A 185 7.77 16.05 7.12
CA ARG A 185 8.00 14.94 6.18
C ARG A 185 9.39 15.01 5.58
N VAL A 186 9.90 13.85 5.20
CA VAL A 186 11.05 13.75 4.30
C VAL A 186 10.54 13.96 2.87
N PRO A 187 11.20 14.80 2.05
CA PRO A 187 10.83 14.94 0.64
C PRO A 187 10.94 13.58 -0.05
N ALA A 188 9.87 13.19 -0.74
CA ALA A 188 9.80 11.89 -1.39
C ALA A 188 10.91 11.76 -2.44
N THR A 189 11.78 10.77 -2.28
CA THR A 189 12.77 10.39 -3.30
C THR A 189 12.16 9.57 -4.45
N GLY A 190 10.84 9.53 -4.54
CA GLY A 190 10.03 8.82 -5.54
C GLY A 190 8.59 8.74 -5.04
N GLN A 191 7.70 9.57 -5.58
CA GLN A 191 6.42 9.95 -4.95
C GLN A 191 5.50 8.76 -4.64
N GLN A 192 5.13 8.60 -3.37
CA GLN A 192 3.80 8.14 -2.96
C GLN A 192 2.94 9.39 -2.70
N PRO A 193 1.61 9.33 -2.89
CA PRO A 193 0.72 10.44 -2.54
C PRO A 193 0.99 10.93 -1.12
N ALA A 194 0.92 12.23 -0.95
CA ALA A 194 0.81 12.79 0.38
C ALA A 194 -0.56 12.34 0.93
N HIS A 195 -1.68 12.91 0.55
CA HIS A 195 -2.95 12.44 1.12
C HIS A 195 -3.57 11.46 0.14
N LEU A 196 -3.94 10.26 0.59
CA LEU A 196 -4.86 9.40 -0.14
C LEU A 196 -6.22 9.52 0.56
N SER A 197 -7.09 10.39 0.05
CA SER A 197 -8.49 10.44 0.47
C SER A 197 -9.33 9.62 -0.48
N VAL A 198 -10.25 8.86 0.10
CA VAL A 198 -11.34 8.22 -0.65
C VAL A 198 -12.60 8.98 -0.26
N SER A 199 -13.28 9.60 -1.22
CA SER A 199 -14.56 10.27 -0.95
C SER A 199 -15.64 9.24 -0.61
N ALA A 200 -16.79 9.71 -0.11
CA ALA A 200 -17.94 8.84 0.14
C ALA A 200 -18.45 8.15 -1.14
N GLU A 201 -18.15 8.72 -2.29
CA GLU A 201 -18.46 8.20 -3.63
C GLU A 201 -17.37 7.27 -4.19
N GLY A 202 -16.28 7.04 -3.45
CA GLY A 202 -15.14 6.24 -3.90
C GLY A 202 -14.02 7.04 -4.54
N VAL A 203 -14.14 8.38 -4.63
CA VAL A 203 -13.20 9.23 -5.36
C VAL A 203 -11.83 9.24 -4.72
N ILE A 204 -10.83 8.65 -5.38
CA ILE A 204 -9.43 8.71 -4.94
C ILE A 204 -8.89 10.10 -5.26
N THR A 205 -8.58 10.84 -4.21
CA THR A 205 -7.89 12.12 -4.31
C THR A 205 -6.53 11.99 -3.71
N GLU A 206 -5.54 12.23 -4.56
CA GLU A 206 -4.17 12.36 -4.16
C GLU A 206 -3.86 13.84 -3.97
N SER A 207 -3.47 14.24 -2.78
CA SER A 207 -2.68 15.46 -2.67
C SER A 207 -1.22 15.09 -2.64
N PHE A 208 -0.40 15.83 -3.38
CA PHE A 208 1.04 15.80 -3.28
C PHE A 208 1.46 16.99 -2.41
N ALA A 209 2.50 16.82 -1.58
CA ALA A 209 3.08 17.98 -0.92
C ALA A 209 3.62 18.92 -2.02
N PRO A 210 3.45 20.24 -1.90
CA PRO A 210 4.00 21.20 -2.86
C PRO A 210 5.53 21.10 -2.97
#